data_AF-A0A970YZ20-F1
#
_entry.id   AF-A0A970YZ20-F1
#
_cell.length_a   1.000
_cell.length_b   1.000
_cell.length_c   1.000
_cell.angle_alpha   90.00
_cell.angle_beta   90.00
_cell.angle_gamma   90.00
#
_symmetry.space_group_name_H-M   'P 1'
#
loop_
_entity.id
_entity.type
_entity.pdbx_description
1 polymer ?
#
loop_
_entity_poly.entity_id
_entity_poly.type
_entity_poly.pdbx_seq_one_letter_code
_entity_poly.pdbx_strand_id
1 'polypeptide(L)'
;MNRKLKNTLIFLGLLILALVIGLIPIYLQGQKIDDKEKELEQYRRQEYNTDELTLQLEQLKVEFSKLDSILSSRKFNIPVNLSQSRFYDFITKVSFNFSPQSYVNQEFVSVEKKEHFSIYNYRLTGVAYFNDVYKLLYAIEQSKELKKVSSVSLANYVKVDDEGIPYYLVNFSLDIQVLNSDNDRFASSNFKENKLVPNQIYDVFYPQIRNEIPPNVDNLLDVQSAQLLALIPDGAFLADAKGNTYLLWDGDEVYLGHLTDIDYDRNQVNFILNKGGIIERVSLKLENKQLEKTNKKK
;
A
#
# COMPACT_ATOMS: atom_id res chain seq x y z
N MET A 1 -3.52 121.81 4.85
CA MET A 1 -3.48 120.47 5.50
C MET A 1 -2.02 120.06 5.69
N ASN A 2 -1.58 119.90 6.95
CA ASN A 2 -0.18 119.89 7.37
C ASN A 2 0.59 118.65 6.86
N ARG A 3 1.74 118.83 6.20
CA ARG A 3 2.55 117.74 5.58
C ARG A 3 2.90 116.61 6.55
N LYS A 4 3.01 116.91 7.85
CA LYS A 4 3.25 115.91 8.91
C LYS A 4 2.11 114.89 9.05
N LEU A 5 0.86 115.33 8.95
CA LEU A 5 -0.32 114.47 9.14
C LEU A 5 -0.52 113.48 7.98
N LYS A 6 -0.17 113.88 6.75
CA LYS A 6 -0.16 112.97 5.58
C LYS A 6 0.90 111.88 5.70
N ASN A 7 2.13 112.23 6.13
CA ASN A 7 3.19 111.24 6.29
C ASN A 7 2.91 110.26 7.44
N THR A 8 2.31 110.70 8.54
CA THR A 8 1.90 109.79 9.63
C THR A 8 0.80 108.83 9.19
N LEU A 9 -0.19 109.29 8.41
CA LEU A 9 -1.24 108.43 7.84
C LEU A 9 -0.68 107.40 6.85
N ILE A 10 0.30 107.79 6.02
CA ILE A 10 0.97 106.88 5.10
C ILE A 10 1.75 105.81 5.86
N PHE A 11 2.51 106.18 6.90
CA PHE A 11 3.24 105.23 7.74
C PHE A 11 2.31 104.27 8.49
N LEU A 12 1.19 104.77 9.02
CA LEU A 12 0.19 103.92 9.69
C LEU A 12 -0.44 102.91 8.73
N GLY A 13 -0.77 103.35 7.51
CA GLY A 13 -1.27 102.47 6.45
C GLY A 13 -0.26 101.38 6.06
N LEU A 14 1.03 101.74 5.97
CA LEU A 14 2.11 100.79 5.67
C LEU A 14 2.33 99.78 6.79
N LEU A 15 2.18 100.20 8.04
CA LEU A 15 2.33 99.32 9.22
C LEU A 15 1.17 98.33 9.35
N ILE A 16 -0.07 98.78 9.08
CA ILE A 16 -1.23 97.88 9.01
C ILE A 16 -1.07 96.89 7.85
N LEU A 17 -0.57 97.33 6.70
CA LEU A 17 -0.31 96.44 5.56
C LEU A 17 0.74 95.38 5.89
N ALA A 18 1.82 95.75 6.59
CA ALA A 18 2.85 94.81 7.03
C ALA A 18 2.32 93.77 8.03
N LEU A 19 1.45 94.17 8.96
CA LEU A 19 0.80 93.25 9.90
C LEU A 19 -0.14 92.27 9.19
N VAL A 20 -0.92 92.74 8.22
CA VAL A 20 -1.83 91.89 7.44
C VAL A 20 -1.03 90.90 6.58
N ILE A 21 0.04 91.35 5.93
CA ILE A 21 0.93 90.49 5.12
C ILE A 21 1.63 89.43 5.99
N GLY A 22 1.97 89.74 7.25
CA GLY A 22 2.59 88.80 8.18
C GLY A 22 1.62 87.79 8.82
N LEU A 23 0.37 88.18 9.09
CA LEU A 23 -0.62 87.34 9.76
C LEU A 23 -1.32 86.34 8.82
N ILE A 24 -1.52 86.71 7.55
CA ILE A 24 -2.13 85.85 6.53
C ILE A 24 -1.39 84.49 6.37
N PRO A 25 -0.06 84.44 6.22
CA PRO A 25 0.64 83.16 6.08
C PRO A 25 0.58 82.32 7.36
N ILE A 26 0.59 82.92 8.55
CA ILE A 26 0.53 82.19 9.83
C ILE A 26 -0.83 81.47 9.98
N TYR A 27 -1.93 82.13 9.64
CA TYR A 27 -3.26 81.54 9.72
C TYR A 27 -3.48 80.43 8.67
N LEU A 28 -3.02 80.66 7.42
CA LEU A 28 -3.11 79.68 6.34
C LEU A 28 -2.20 78.46 6.57
N GLN A 29 -1.05 78.64 7.22
CA GLN A 29 -0.12 77.56 7.52
C GLN A 29 -0.57 76.76 8.76
N GLY A 30 -1.20 77.41 9.75
CA GLY A 30 -1.81 76.73 10.90
C GLY A 30 -2.92 75.74 10.52
N GLN A 31 -3.81 76.11 9.58
CA GLN A 31 -4.84 75.18 9.08
C GLN A 31 -4.24 73.96 8.36
N LYS A 32 -3.21 74.17 7.53
CA LYS A 32 -2.52 73.06 6.85
C LYS A 32 -1.76 72.14 7.81
N ILE A 33 -1.32 72.64 8.96
CA ILE A 33 -0.68 71.82 10.00
C ILE A 33 -1.74 71.00 10.71
N ASP A 34 -2.87 71.60 11.10
CA ASP A 34 -3.97 70.90 11.77
C ASP A 34 -4.60 69.82 10.87
N ASP A 35 -4.72 70.09 9.56
CA ASP A 35 -5.18 69.09 8.59
C ASP A 35 -4.17 67.94 8.44
N LYS A 36 -2.87 68.23 8.38
CA LYS A 36 -1.82 67.21 8.33
C LYS A 36 -1.67 66.43 9.63
N GLU A 37 -1.96 67.06 10.77
CA GLU A 37 -1.93 66.42 12.08
C GLU A 37 -3.12 65.47 12.23
N LYS A 38 -4.30 65.85 11.75
CA LYS A 38 -5.46 64.95 11.63
C LYS A 38 -5.20 63.82 10.63
N GLU A 39 -4.54 64.09 9.52
CA GLU A 39 -4.14 63.07 8.53
C GLU A 39 -3.14 62.09 9.16
N LEU A 40 -2.14 62.58 9.92
CA LEU A 40 -1.21 61.77 10.70
C LEU A 40 -1.90 60.93 11.77
N GLU A 41 -2.89 61.48 12.48
CA GLU A 41 -3.69 60.71 13.45
C GLU A 41 -4.62 59.68 12.78
N GLN A 42 -5.07 59.93 11.55
CA GLN A 42 -5.82 58.95 10.76
C GLN A 42 -4.89 57.83 10.26
N TYR A 43 -3.69 58.17 9.78
CA TYR A 43 -2.69 57.19 9.39
C TYR A 43 -2.22 56.35 10.59
N ARG A 44 -1.99 56.95 11.76
CA ARG A 44 -1.66 56.21 13.01
C ARG A 44 -2.78 55.31 13.51
N ARG A 45 -4.05 55.62 13.18
CA ARG A 45 -5.21 54.75 13.48
C ARG A 45 -5.40 53.64 12.46
N GLN A 46 -4.90 53.81 11.23
CA GLN A 46 -4.97 52.82 10.15
C GLN A 46 -3.71 51.94 10.05
N GLU A 47 -2.57 52.39 10.57
CA GLU A 47 -1.44 51.53 10.97
C GLU A 47 -1.93 50.63 12.11
N TYR A 48 -2.53 49.50 11.75
CA TYR A 48 -2.61 48.36 12.65
C TYR A 48 -1.23 48.16 13.27
N ASN A 49 -1.16 48.34 14.58
CA ASN A 49 0.05 48.33 15.38
C ASN A 49 0.92 47.13 14.96
N THR A 50 2.01 47.38 14.21
CA THR A 50 2.80 46.32 13.54
C THR A 50 3.31 45.28 14.51
N ASP A 51 3.55 45.71 15.75
CA ASP A 51 3.95 44.88 16.88
C ASP A 51 2.82 43.95 17.33
N GLU A 52 1.58 44.43 17.33
CA GLU A 52 0.39 43.61 17.67
C GLU A 52 0.12 42.56 16.57
N LEU A 53 0.21 42.96 15.30
CA LEU A 53 0.08 42.01 14.17
C LEU A 53 1.17 40.94 14.19
N THR A 54 2.40 41.33 14.54
CA THR A 54 3.52 40.39 14.67
C THR A 54 3.28 39.42 15.82
N LEU A 55 2.80 39.92 16.97
CA LEU A 55 2.46 39.09 18.12
C LEU A 55 1.29 38.13 17.81
N GLN A 56 0.25 38.58 17.11
CA GLN A 56 -0.85 37.72 16.65
C GLN A 56 -0.37 36.66 15.66
N LEU A 57 0.53 37.02 14.74
CA LEU A 57 1.12 36.10 13.78
C LEU A 57 1.99 35.04 14.49
N GLU A 58 2.79 35.43 15.49
CA GLU A 58 3.56 34.49 16.30
C GLU A 58 2.67 33.53 17.07
N GLN A 59 1.61 34.02 17.70
CA GLN A 59 0.62 33.18 18.37
C GLN A 59 -0.04 32.20 17.39
N LEU A 60 -0.44 32.67 16.21
CA LEU A 60 -1.06 31.84 15.18
C LEU A 60 -0.09 30.77 14.66
N LYS A 61 1.20 31.10 14.51
CA LYS A 61 2.24 30.11 14.15
C LYS A 61 2.37 29.03 15.22
N VAL A 62 2.38 29.40 16.50
CA VAL A 62 2.45 28.43 17.60
C VAL A 62 1.23 27.50 17.59
N GLU A 63 0.03 28.05 17.44
CA GLU A 63 -1.19 27.25 17.35
C GLU A 63 -1.20 26.36 16.10
N PHE A 64 -0.78 26.88 14.95
CA PHE A 64 -0.61 26.10 13.73
C PHE A 64 0.36 24.94 13.93
N SER A 65 1.53 25.16 14.54
CA SER A 65 2.51 24.10 14.82
C SER A 65 1.96 23.04 15.77
N LYS A 66 1.16 23.42 16.77
CA LYS A 66 0.48 22.45 17.66
C LYS A 66 -0.52 21.60 16.87
N LEU A 67 -1.36 22.23 16.05
CA LEU A 67 -2.34 21.53 15.23
C LEU A 67 -1.67 20.61 14.20
N ASP A 68 -0.62 21.07 13.52
CA ASP A 68 0.14 20.27 12.56
C ASP A 68 0.85 19.09 13.24
N SER A 69 1.37 19.28 14.46
CA SER A 69 1.91 18.18 15.26
C SER A 69 0.84 17.14 15.59
N ILE A 70 -0.36 17.57 15.98
CA ILE A 70 -1.49 16.67 16.23
C ILE A 70 -1.86 15.92 14.95
N LEU A 71 -2.00 16.61 13.81
CA LEU A 71 -2.34 16.00 12.52
C LEU A 71 -1.24 15.05 12.02
N SER A 72 0.04 15.37 12.19
CA SER A 72 1.14 14.49 11.80
C SER A 72 1.19 13.20 12.65
N SER A 73 0.71 13.25 13.90
CA SER A 73 0.63 12.07 14.78
C SER A 73 -0.53 11.13 14.48
N ARG A 74 -1.58 11.61 13.78
CA ARG A 74 -2.76 10.80 13.46
C ARG A 74 -2.40 9.64 12.55
N LYS A 75 -3.11 8.53 12.68
CA LYS A 75 -2.89 7.36 11.83
C LYS A 75 -3.20 7.64 10.35
N PHE A 76 -4.23 8.44 10.09
CA PHE A 76 -4.72 8.76 8.75
C PHE A 76 -4.90 10.26 8.58
N ASN A 77 -4.45 10.77 7.44
CA ASN A 77 -4.57 12.16 7.01
C ASN A 77 -5.23 12.22 5.64
N ILE A 78 -5.95 13.32 5.38
CA ILE A 78 -6.56 13.55 4.07
C ILE A 78 -5.65 14.56 3.36
N PRO A 79 -4.92 14.15 2.31
CA PRO A 79 -4.06 15.06 1.56
C PRO A 79 -4.90 16.14 0.86
N VAL A 80 -4.23 17.25 0.52
CA VAL A 80 -4.78 18.31 -0.32
C VAL A 80 -4.26 18.14 -1.74
N ASN A 81 -5.11 18.36 -2.74
CA ASN A 81 -4.72 18.38 -4.15
C ASN A 81 -3.87 17.16 -4.57
N LEU A 82 -4.26 15.97 -4.13
CA LEU A 82 -3.65 14.71 -4.53
C LEU A 82 -3.73 14.50 -6.05
N SER A 83 -2.59 14.30 -6.72
CA SER A 83 -2.56 13.89 -8.13
C SER A 83 -3.10 12.47 -8.28
N GLN A 84 -3.85 12.21 -9.36
CA GLN A 84 -4.32 10.86 -9.70
C GLN A 84 -3.15 9.88 -9.91
N SER A 85 -2.00 10.35 -10.40
CA SER A 85 -0.81 9.53 -10.64
C SER A 85 -0.18 8.98 -9.35
N ARG A 86 -0.38 9.66 -8.22
CA ARG A 86 0.28 9.32 -6.96
C ARG A 86 -0.14 7.97 -6.41
N PHE A 87 -1.39 7.59 -6.66
CA PHE A 87 -1.86 6.25 -6.30
C PHE A 87 -1.16 5.17 -7.12
N TYR A 88 -0.94 5.41 -8.41
CA TYR A 88 -0.21 4.47 -9.26
C TYR A 88 1.24 4.28 -8.81
N ASP A 89 1.91 5.38 -8.45
CA ASP A 89 3.27 5.32 -7.90
C ASP A 89 3.30 4.54 -6.58
N PHE A 90 2.29 4.73 -5.73
CA PHE A 90 2.17 4.02 -4.46
C PHE A 90 2.05 2.51 -4.67
N ILE A 91 1.12 2.07 -5.52
CA ILE A 91 0.94 0.64 -5.81
C ILE A 91 2.18 0.05 -6.43
N THR A 92 2.81 0.74 -7.38
CA THR A 92 4.05 0.29 -8.04
C THR A 92 5.19 0.10 -7.02
N LYS A 93 5.33 1.01 -6.05
CA LYS A 93 6.33 0.88 -4.97
C LYS A 93 6.06 -0.32 -4.06
N VAL A 94 4.78 -0.56 -3.73
CA VAL A 94 4.39 -1.70 -2.88
C VAL A 94 4.59 -3.02 -3.61
N SER A 95 4.23 -3.10 -4.89
CA SER A 95 4.32 -4.31 -5.71
C SER A 95 5.71 -4.59 -6.29
N PHE A 96 6.66 -3.66 -6.17
CA PHE A 96 8.00 -3.79 -6.76
C PHE A 96 8.74 -5.07 -6.34
N ASN A 97 8.54 -5.50 -5.08
CA ASN A 97 9.19 -6.69 -4.50
C ASN A 97 8.24 -7.91 -4.47
N PHE A 98 7.21 -7.95 -5.32
CA PHE A 98 6.35 -9.13 -5.41
C PHE A 98 7.06 -10.24 -6.17
N SER A 99 6.56 -11.45 -5.98
CA SER A 99 7.11 -12.63 -6.63
C SER A 99 6.98 -12.52 -8.17
N PRO A 100 7.87 -13.12 -8.98
CA PRO A 100 7.84 -12.99 -10.44
C PRO A 100 6.53 -13.43 -11.11
N GLN A 101 5.81 -14.35 -10.47
CA GLN A 101 4.52 -14.87 -10.92
C GLN A 101 3.33 -13.96 -10.53
N SER A 102 3.59 -12.92 -9.74
CA SER A 102 2.59 -11.99 -9.23
C SER A 102 2.56 -10.70 -10.03
N TYR A 103 1.38 -10.27 -10.44
CA TYR A 103 1.19 -8.99 -11.14
C TYR A 103 -0.06 -8.27 -10.64
N VAL A 104 -0.02 -6.94 -10.75
CA VAL A 104 -1.10 -6.05 -10.32
C VAL A 104 -1.40 -5.07 -11.45
N ASN A 105 -2.60 -5.14 -11.99
CA ASN A 105 -3.15 -4.19 -12.94
C ASN A 105 -3.93 -3.11 -12.20
N GLN A 106 -3.85 -1.88 -12.68
CA GLN A 106 -4.40 -0.70 -12.02
C GLN A 106 -5.27 0.06 -13.01
N GLU A 107 -6.52 0.31 -12.64
CA GLU A 107 -7.49 1.03 -13.47
C GLU A 107 -8.11 2.18 -12.68
N PHE A 108 -8.22 3.35 -13.31
CA PHE A 108 -8.98 4.46 -12.76
C PHE A 108 -10.42 4.37 -13.24
N VAL A 109 -11.37 4.41 -12.31
CA VAL A 109 -12.79 4.20 -12.60
C VAL A 109 -13.53 5.52 -12.70
N SER A 110 -13.47 6.35 -11.66
CA SER A 110 -14.22 7.61 -11.61
C SER A 110 -13.74 8.56 -10.51
N VAL A 111 -14.19 9.81 -10.58
CA VAL A 111 -14.09 10.78 -9.48
C VAL A 111 -15.49 11.11 -8.98
N GLU A 112 -15.69 11.01 -7.67
CA GLU A 112 -16.86 11.56 -7.00
C GLU A 112 -16.47 12.85 -6.27
N LYS A 113 -17.10 13.96 -6.64
CA LYS A 113 -16.89 15.25 -5.97
C LYS A 113 -18.01 15.49 -4.96
N LYS A 114 -17.60 15.80 -3.74
CA LYS A 114 -18.43 16.32 -2.64
C LYS A 114 -17.95 17.75 -2.33
N GLU A 115 -18.71 18.48 -1.53
CA GLU A 115 -18.50 19.91 -1.27
C GLU A 115 -17.05 20.27 -0.92
N HIS A 116 -16.41 19.50 -0.04
CA HIS A 116 -15.01 19.72 0.41
C HIS A 116 -14.08 18.51 0.22
N PHE A 117 -14.57 17.48 -0.48
CA PHE A 117 -13.85 16.22 -0.65
C PHE A 117 -14.00 15.70 -2.07
N SER A 118 -12.90 15.19 -2.62
CA SER A 118 -12.90 14.42 -3.85
C SER A 118 -12.50 12.99 -3.55
N ILE A 119 -13.24 12.04 -4.10
CA ILE A 119 -12.98 10.60 -3.95
C ILE A 119 -12.56 10.08 -5.31
N TYR A 120 -11.34 9.55 -5.39
CA TYR A 120 -10.88 8.84 -6.58
C TYR A 120 -11.14 7.35 -6.41
N ASN A 121 -11.93 6.79 -7.32
CA ASN A 121 -12.24 5.38 -7.35
C ASN A 121 -11.28 4.67 -8.31
N TYR A 122 -10.59 3.66 -7.80
CA TYR A 122 -9.67 2.81 -8.56
C TYR A 122 -10.09 1.36 -8.43
N ARG A 123 -9.72 0.57 -9.44
CA ARG A 123 -9.87 -0.87 -9.44
C ARG A 123 -8.50 -1.51 -9.63
N LEU A 124 -8.15 -2.43 -8.73
CA LEU A 124 -6.96 -3.25 -8.86
C LEU A 124 -7.38 -4.67 -9.20
N THR A 125 -6.78 -5.24 -10.22
CA THR A 125 -7.00 -6.65 -10.60
C THR A 125 -5.67 -7.34 -10.82
N GLY A 126 -5.61 -8.63 -10.60
CA GLY A 126 -4.36 -9.35 -10.85
C GLY A 126 -4.36 -10.74 -10.27
N VAL A 127 -3.21 -11.39 -10.40
CA VAL A 127 -2.95 -12.71 -9.85
C VAL A 127 -1.66 -12.61 -9.06
N ALA A 128 -1.67 -13.05 -7.81
CA ALA A 128 -0.48 -13.02 -6.96
C ALA A 128 -0.55 -14.09 -5.87
N TYR A 129 0.57 -14.38 -5.21
CA TYR A 129 0.56 -15.22 -4.01
C TYR A 129 -0.28 -14.57 -2.91
N PHE A 130 -0.90 -15.37 -2.06
CA PHE A 130 -1.76 -14.86 -0.99
C PHE A 130 -1.05 -13.84 -0.08
N ASN A 131 0.20 -14.10 0.30
CA ASN A 131 0.98 -13.17 1.11
C ASN A 131 1.26 -11.83 0.40
N ASP A 132 1.45 -11.86 -0.92
CA ASP A 132 1.66 -10.64 -1.72
C ASP A 132 0.34 -9.84 -1.81
N VAL A 133 -0.80 -10.51 -2.02
CA VAL A 133 -2.14 -9.88 -1.97
C VAL A 133 -2.42 -9.29 -0.59
N TYR A 134 -2.12 -10.01 0.48
CA TYR A 134 -2.30 -9.53 1.84
C TYR A 134 -1.42 -8.32 2.14
N LYS A 135 -0.16 -8.33 1.70
CA LYS A 135 0.75 -7.19 1.81
C LYS A 135 0.22 -5.98 1.05
N LEU A 136 -0.34 -6.16 -0.15
CA LEU A 136 -0.97 -5.09 -0.92
C LEU A 136 -2.15 -4.47 -0.15
N LEU A 137 -3.07 -5.32 0.29
CA LEU A 137 -4.26 -4.92 1.03
C LEU A 137 -3.89 -4.17 2.32
N TYR A 138 -2.95 -4.71 3.08
CA TYR A 138 -2.46 -4.09 4.31
C TYR A 138 -1.78 -2.75 4.04
N ALA A 139 -0.94 -2.64 3.00
CA ALA A 139 -0.29 -1.38 2.66
C ALA A 139 -1.30 -0.28 2.31
N ILE A 140 -2.37 -0.62 1.55
CA ILE A 140 -3.44 0.33 1.21
C ILE A 140 -4.15 0.80 2.48
N GLU A 141 -4.59 -0.13 3.33
CA GLU A 141 -5.38 0.17 4.55
C GLU A 141 -4.56 0.81 5.68
N GLN A 142 -3.23 0.61 5.69
CA GLN A 142 -2.35 1.21 6.70
C GLN A 142 -1.61 2.46 6.23
N SER A 143 -1.73 2.85 4.96
CA SER A 143 -1.10 4.07 4.47
C SER A 143 -1.62 5.31 5.21
N LYS A 144 -0.74 6.29 5.37
CA LYS A 144 -1.04 7.56 6.04
C LYS A 144 -2.12 8.35 5.31
N GLU A 145 -2.08 8.37 3.99
CA GLU A 145 -3.14 9.03 3.23
C GLU A 145 -4.37 8.14 3.23
N LEU A 146 -5.53 8.70 3.54
CA LEU A 146 -6.77 7.95 3.70
C LEU A 146 -7.19 7.27 2.40
N LYS A 147 -6.98 5.96 2.37
CA LYS A 147 -7.41 5.04 1.33
C LYS A 147 -8.33 4.02 2.00
N LYS A 148 -9.38 3.62 1.29
CA LYS A 148 -10.34 2.63 1.77
C LYS A 148 -10.58 1.59 0.69
N VAL A 149 -10.48 0.33 1.04
CA VAL A 149 -10.90 -0.78 0.20
C VAL A 149 -12.40 -0.97 0.39
N SER A 150 -13.18 -0.74 -0.67
CA SER A 150 -14.64 -0.82 -0.63
C SER A 150 -15.14 -2.23 -0.92
N SER A 151 -14.46 -2.97 -1.78
CA SER A 151 -14.80 -4.34 -2.13
C SER A 151 -13.55 -5.20 -2.28
N VAL A 152 -13.66 -6.48 -1.94
CA VAL A 152 -12.61 -7.48 -2.09
C VAL A 152 -13.24 -8.74 -2.67
N SER A 153 -12.72 -9.18 -3.81
CA SER A 153 -13.03 -10.48 -4.39
C SER A 153 -11.74 -11.27 -4.55
N LEU A 154 -11.71 -12.47 -3.98
CA LEU A 154 -10.56 -13.37 -4.01
C LEU A 154 -11.03 -14.73 -4.51
N ALA A 155 -10.28 -15.31 -5.44
CA ALA A 155 -10.53 -16.64 -5.98
C ALA A 155 -9.22 -17.42 -6.09
N ASN A 156 -9.29 -18.72 -5.85
CA ASN A 156 -8.14 -19.60 -6.07
C ASN A 156 -7.85 -19.66 -7.58
N TYR A 157 -6.57 -19.55 -7.93
CA TYR A 157 -6.09 -19.68 -9.29
C TYR A 157 -4.82 -20.52 -9.31
N VAL A 158 -4.91 -21.70 -9.93
CA VAL A 158 -3.76 -22.59 -10.10
C VAL A 158 -3.19 -22.38 -11.49
N LYS A 159 -1.90 -22.09 -11.56
CA LYS A 159 -1.15 -21.98 -12.82
C LYS A 159 -0.11 -23.09 -12.86
N VAL A 160 -0.12 -23.90 -13.91
CA VAL A 160 0.90 -24.92 -14.14
C VAL A 160 1.92 -24.35 -15.14
N ASP A 161 3.21 -24.47 -14.86
CA ASP A 161 4.25 -24.10 -15.83
C ASP A 161 4.50 -25.19 -16.88
N ASP A 162 5.39 -24.90 -17.83
CA ASP A 162 5.76 -25.81 -18.91
C ASP A 162 6.44 -27.10 -18.39
N GLU A 163 6.99 -27.06 -17.17
CA GLU A 163 7.60 -28.18 -16.47
C GLU A 163 6.58 -29.00 -15.68
N GLY A 164 5.31 -28.60 -15.65
CA GLY A 164 4.23 -29.30 -14.95
C GLY A 164 4.12 -28.97 -13.45
N ILE A 165 4.87 -27.97 -12.95
CA ILE A 165 4.86 -27.55 -11.56
C ILE A 165 3.66 -26.61 -11.31
N PRO A 166 2.77 -26.95 -10.37
CA PRO A 166 1.62 -26.09 -10.05
C PRO A 166 2.01 -24.96 -9.08
N TYR A 167 1.69 -23.72 -9.47
CA TYR A 167 1.71 -22.54 -8.62
C TYR A 167 0.31 -22.23 -8.12
N TYR A 168 0.16 -22.20 -6.81
CA TYR A 168 -1.09 -21.82 -6.13
C TYR A 168 -1.11 -20.31 -5.90
N LEU A 169 -1.89 -19.62 -6.71
CA LEU A 169 -2.01 -18.17 -6.70
C LEU A 169 -3.45 -17.77 -6.34
N VAL A 170 -3.63 -16.49 -6.08
CA VAL A 170 -4.92 -15.89 -5.78
C VAL A 170 -5.21 -14.86 -6.87
N ASN A 171 -6.29 -15.09 -7.61
CA ASN A 171 -6.87 -14.07 -8.46
C ASN A 171 -7.65 -13.09 -7.57
N PHE A 172 -7.36 -11.80 -7.70
CA PHE A 172 -7.95 -10.77 -6.87
C PHE A 172 -8.53 -9.64 -7.69
N SER A 173 -9.60 -9.05 -7.16
CA SER A 173 -10.18 -7.78 -7.61
C SER A 173 -10.52 -6.94 -6.40
N LEU A 174 -9.99 -5.72 -6.35
CA LEU A 174 -10.16 -4.77 -5.25
C LEU A 174 -10.72 -3.46 -5.82
N ASP A 175 -11.82 -2.96 -5.24
CA ASP A 175 -12.25 -1.59 -5.48
C ASP A 175 -11.73 -0.70 -4.33
N ILE A 176 -11.13 0.43 -4.68
CA ILE A 176 -10.43 1.31 -3.74
C ILE A 176 -10.89 2.75 -3.92
N GLN A 177 -11.09 3.42 -2.79
CA GLN A 177 -11.46 4.82 -2.71
C GLN A 177 -10.33 5.59 -2.04
N VAL A 178 -9.77 6.56 -2.76
CA VAL A 178 -8.72 7.45 -2.25
C VAL A 178 -9.33 8.81 -1.99
N LEU A 179 -9.26 9.27 -0.73
CA LEU A 179 -9.86 10.52 -0.32
C LEU A 179 -8.86 11.67 -0.43
N ASN A 180 -9.32 12.79 -0.95
CA ASN A 180 -8.57 14.04 -1.09
C ASN A 180 -9.48 15.21 -0.67
N SER A 181 -8.91 16.29 -0.14
CA SER A 181 -9.64 17.50 0.21
C SER A 181 -9.22 18.69 -0.66
N ASP A 182 -10.15 19.64 -0.79
CA ASP A 182 -9.90 20.95 -1.39
C ASP A 182 -9.17 21.91 -0.45
N ASN A 183 -9.15 21.61 0.86
CA ASN A 183 -8.56 22.44 1.90
C ASN A 183 -7.59 21.65 2.80
N ASP A 184 -6.69 22.39 3.45
CA ASP A 184 -5.61 21.84 4.28
C ASP A 184 -5.99 21.56 5.73
N ARG A 185 -7.26 21.75 6.11
CA ARG A 185 -7.72 21.56 7.50
C ARG A 185 -7.51 20.14 8.03
N PHE A 186 -7.41 19.18 7.12
CA PHE A 186 -7.25 17.75 7.43
C PHE A 186 -5.90 17.19 7.00
N ALA A 187 -5.03 18.03 6.43
CA ALA A 187 -3.72 17.67 5.96
C ALA A 187 -2.67 18.15 6.94
N SER A 188 -1.62 17.35 7.13
CA SER A 188 -0.41 17.80 7.81
C SER A 188 0.61 18.23 6.78
N SER A 189 1.35 19.29 7.08
CA SER A 189 2.40 19.82 6.21
C SER A 189 3.58 18.85 6.06
N ASN A 190 3.86 18.10 7.13
CA ASN A 190 4.94 17.13 7.17
C ASN A 190 4.47 15.86 7.89
N PHE A 191 4.38 14.76 7.16
CA PHE A 191 4.05 13.47 7.74
C PHE A 191 5.01 12.38 7.26
N LYS A 192 5.26 11.43 8.16
CA LYS A 192 5.95 10.19 7.84
C LYS A 192 4.93 9.11 7.55
N GLU A 193 5.22 8.29 6.54
CA GLU A 193 4.41 7.12 6.20
C GLU A 193 4.45 6.09 7.35
N ASN A 194 3.34 5.37 7.49
CA ASN A 194 3.17 4.31 8.46
C ASN A 194 3.97 3.05 8.05
N LYS A 195 4.02 2.05 8.94
CA LYS A 195 4.60 0.74 8.60
C LYS A 195 3.64 -0.02 7.66
N LEU A 196 4.00 -0.12 6.39
CA LEU A 196 3.19 -0.76 5.34
C LEU A 196 3.47 -2.25 5.15
N VAL A 197 4.37 -2.83 5.94
CA VAL A 197 4.73 -4.24 5.85
C VAL A 197 4.03 -5.01 6.99
N PRO A 198 3.10 -5.93 6.68
CA PRO A 198 2.47 -6.76 7.69
C PRO A 198 3.38 -7.90 8.14
N ASN A 199 2.98 -8.59 9.20
CA ASN A 199 3.53 -9.90 9.53
C ASN A 199 3.00 -10.94 8.52
N GLN A 200 3.77 -11.97 8.24
CA GLN A 200 3.30 -13.08 7.39
C GLN A 200 2.15 -13.81 8.07
N ILE A 201 1.17 -14.23 7.27
CA ILE A 201 0.02 -15.00 7.73
C ILE A 201 -0.06 -16.32 6.97
N TYR A 202 -0.78 -17.28 7.55
CA TYR A 202 -1.00 -18.56 6.91
C TYR A 202 -1.84 -18.40 5.64
N ASP A 203 -1.45 -19.09 4.57
CA ASP A 203 -2.15 -19.05 3.28
C ASP A 203 -3.42 -19.92 3.32
N VAL A 204 -4.57 -19.23 3.40
CA VAL A 204 -5.89 -19.88 3.42
C VAL A 204 -6.35 -20.39 2.06
N PHE A 205 -5.72 -19.93 0.97
CA PHE A 205 -6.00 -20.37 -0.39
C PHE A 205 -5.13 -21.54 -0.81
N TYR A 206 -4.09 -21.86 -0.02
CA TYR A 206 -3.28 -23.03 -0.25
C TYR A 206 -4.11 -24.30 -0.09
N PRO A 207 -4.27 -25.11 -1.15
CA PRO A 207 -5.17 -26.25 -1.09
C PRO A 207 -4.58 -27.36 -0.23
N GLN A 208 -5.41 -27.92 0.67
CA GLN A 208 -5.06 -29.12 1.43
C GLN A 208 -5.00 -30.36 0.53
N ILE A 209 -5.87 -30.40 -0.48
CA ILE A 209 -5.90 -31.44 -1.51
C ILE A 209 -5.62 -30.75 -2.86
N ARG A 210 -4.52 -31.13 -3.48
CA ARG A 210 -4.03 -30.66 -4.78
C ARG A 210 -4.59 -31.55 -5.86
N ASN A 211 -5.17 -30.95 -6.90
CA ASN A 211 -5.68 -31.68 -8.05
C ASN A 211 -4.54 -32.00 -9.04
N GLU A 212 -3.52 -31.16 -9.07
CA GLU A 212 -2.34 -31.29 -9.90
C GLU A 212 -1.24 -32.01 -9.11
N ILE A 213 -0.78 -33.14 -9.65
CA ILE A 213 0.34 -33.91 -9.10
C ILE A 213 1.61 -33.46 -9.83
N PRO A 214 2.66 -33.03 -9.12
CA PRO A 214 3.93 -32.65 -9.75
C PRO A 214 4.50 -33.82 -10.55
N PRO A 215 5.06 -33.60 -11.75
CA PRO A 215 5.61 -34.67 -12.56
C PRO A 215 6.82 -35.33 -11.90
N ASN A 216 7.09 -36.58 -12.28
CA ASN A 216 8.24 -37.35 -11.81
C ASN A 216 9.53 -36.93 -12.51
N VAL A 217 10.08 -35.76 -12.12
CA VAL A 217 11.29 -35.18 -12.72
C VAL A 217 12.54 -36.02 -12.41
N ASP A 218 12.61 -36.59 -11.21
CA ASP A 218 13.76 -37.38 -10.75
C ASP A 218 13.72 -38.85 -11.20
N ASN A 219 12.71 -39.22 -12.01
CA ASN A 219 12.51 -40.55 -12.56
C ASN A 219 12.52 -41.66 -11.48
N LEU A 220 11.94 -41.34 -10.32
CA LEU A 220 11.75 -42.25 -9.19
C LEU A 220 10.78 -43.38 -9.56
N LEU A 221 10.78 -44.46 -8.79
CA LEU A 221 9.84 -45.56 -9.00
C LEU A 221 8.39 -45.09 -8.80
N ASP A 222 7.53 -45.26 -9.81
CA ASP A 222 6.08 -45.11 -9.65
C ASP A 222 5.48 -46.40 -9.08
N VAL A 223 5.12 -46.37 -7.79
CA VAL A 223 4.59 -47.52 -7.06
C VAL A 223 3.26 -48.01 -7.63
N GLN A 224 2.46 -47.16 -8.30
CA GLN A 224 1.16 -47.56 -8.83
C GLN A 224 1.28 -48.51 -10.03
N SER A 225 2.32 -48.33 -10.84
CA SER A 225 2.63 -49.18 -11.99
C SER A 225 3.71 -50.21 -11.70
N ALA A 226 4.28 -50.21 -10.48
CA ALA A 226 5.35 -51.09 -10.10
C ALA A 226 4.89 -52.52 -9.80
N GLN A 227 5.76 -53.47 -10.10
CA GLN A 227 5.64 -54.87 -9.73
C GLN A 227 6.80 -55.27 -8.82
N LEU A 228 6.49 -55.93 -7.69
CA LEU A 228 7.49 -56.55 -6.83
C LEU A 228 8.00 -57.83 -7.51
N LEU A 229 9.30 -57.88 -7.81
CA LEU A 229 9.94 -59.00 -8.49
C LEU A 229 10.61 -59.97 -7.52
N ALA A 230 11.24 -59.45 -6.47
CA ALA A 230 11.91 -60.25 -5.46
C ALA A 230 12.07 -59.47 -4.15
N LEU A 231 12.19 -60.20 -3.05
CA LEU A 231 12.64 -59.70 -1.76
C LEU A 231 13.99 -60.33 -1.46
N ILE A 232 14.99 -59.49 -1.20
CA ILE A 232 16.33 -59.91 -0.82
C ILE A 232 16.65 -59.39 0.59
N PRO A 233 17.60 -60.00 1.32
CA PRO A 233 17.95 -59.58 2.68
C PRO A 233 18.30 -58.10 2.78
N ASP A 234 18.86 -57.55 1.69
CA ASP A 234 19.28 -56.17 1.62
C ASP A 234 18.19 -55.21 1.10
N GLY A 235 17.00 -55.67 0.70
CA GLY A 235 15.95 -54.78 0.19
C GLY A 235 14.90 -55.41 -0.73
N ALA A 236 14.08 -54.57 -1.34
CA ALA A 236 13.04 -54.97 -2.27
C ALA A 236 13.44 -54.67 -3.72
N PHE A 237 13.36 -55.67 -4.59
CA PHE A 237 13.64 -55.50 -6.02
C PHE A 237 12.33 -55.34 -6.79
N LEU A 238 12.15 -54.15 -7.37
CA LEU A 238 10.91 -53.72 -8.03
C LEU A 238 11.19 -53.37 -9.49
N ALA A 239 10.17 -53.52 -10.35
CA ALA A 239 10.20 -53.03 -11.71
C ALA A 239 9.01 -52.13 -12.00
N ASP A 240 9.25 -51.02 -12.70
CA ASP A 240 8.18 -50.17 -13.24
C ASP A 240 7.60 -50.75 -14.54
N ALA A 241 6.43 -50.28 -14.96
CA ALA A 241 5.80 -50.63 -16.24
C ALA A 241 6.68 -50.29 -17.47
N LYS A 242 7.64 -49.37 -17.32
CA LYS A 242 8.64 -49.06 -18.35
C LYS A 242 9.77 -50.10 -18.45
N GLY A 243 9.83 -51.07 -17.53
CA GLY A 243 10.87 -52.11 -17.49
C GLY A 243 12.15 -51.70 -16.74
N ASN A 244 12.19 -50.51 -16.15
CA ASN A 244 13.29 -50.08 -15.27
C ASN A 244 13.19 -50.83 -13.94
N THR A 245 14.33 -51.34 -13.46
CA THR A 245 14.42 -52.05 -12.18
C THR A 245 15.07 -51.19 -11.11
N TYR A 246 14.52 -51.24 -9.90
CA TYR A 246 14.95 -50.47 -8.74
C TYR A 246 15.18 -51.43 -7.57
N LEU A 247 16.26 -51.21 -6.83
CA LEU A 247 16.50 -51.84 -5.53
C LEU A 247 16.24 -50.78 -4.47
N LEU A 248 15.24 -51.00 -3.61
CA LEU A 248 14.86 -50.06 -2.58
C LEU A 248 15.07 -50.64 -1.18
N TRP A 249 15.50 -49.77 -0.27
CA TRP A 249 15.64 -50.01 1.15
C TRP A 249 14.51 -49.33 1.93
N ASP A 250 14.39 -49.69 3.20
CA ASP A 250 13.45 -49.01 4.08
C ASP A 250 13.82 -47.53 4.24
N GLY A 251 12.84 -46.66 4.01
CA GLY A 251 13.02 -45.21 3.96
C GLY A 251 13.39 -44.62 2.60
N ASP A 252 13.66 -45.43 1.58
CA ASP A 252 14.02 -44.89 0.25
C ASP A 252 12.86 -44.14 -0.41
N GLU A 253 13.20 -43.07 -1.11
CA GLU A 253 12.25 -42.20 -1.81
C GLU A 253 11.70 -42.89 -3.06
N VAL A 254 10.39 -42.78 -3.24
CA VAL A 254 9.66 -43.20 -4.43
C VAL A 254 8.82 -42.05 -4.94
N TYR A 255 8.29 -42.17 -6.15
CA TYR A 255 7.47 -41.10 -6.69
C TYR A 255 6.25 -40.87 -5.77
N LEU A 256 6.13 -39.63 -5.28
CA LEU A 256 5.12 -39.17 -4.33
C LEU A 256 5.20 -39.79 -2.92
N GLY A 257 6.31 -40.42 -2.52
CA GLY A 257 6.35 -41.08 -1.21
C GLY A 257 7.67 -41.72 -0.84
N HIS A 258 7.60 -42.71 0.05
CA HIS A 258 8.75 -43.53 0.46
C HIS A 258 8.31 -44.96 0.78
N LEU A 259 9.28 -45.88 0.74
CA LEU A 259 9.13 -47.22 1.28
C LEU A 259 9.16 -47.15 2.81
N THR A 260 8.22 -47.83 3.47
CA THR A 260 8.04 -47.75 4.93
C THR A 260 8.28 -49.02 5.70
N ASP A 261 8.13 -50.17 5.05
CA ASP A 261 8.29 -51.47 5.68
C ASP A 261 8.43 -52.57 4.63
N ILE A 262 9.32 -53.52 4.89
CA ILE A 262 9.54 -54.73 4.09
C ILE A 262 9.18 -55.95 4.94
N ASP A 263 8.02 -56.53 4.67
CA ASP A 263 7.51 -57.68 5.40
C ASP A 263 7.90 -58.97 4.65
N TYR A 264 9.02 -59.54 5.08
CA TYR A 264 9.58 -60.79 4.53
C TYR A 264 8.69 -62.01 4.81
N ASP A 265 7.94 -62.03 5.91
CA ASP A 265 7.07 -63.15 6.29
C ASP A 265 5.86 -63.24 5.35
N ARG A 266 5.30 -62.10 4.98
CA ARG A 266 4.12 -62.01 4.09
C ARG A 266 4.47 -61.75 2.63
N ASN A 267 5.77 -61.70 2.30
CA ASN A 267 6.29 -61.39 0.98
C ASN A 267 5.68 -60.12 0.37
N GLN A 268 5.64 -59.05 1.15
CA GLN A 268 5.04 -57.78 0.75
C GLN A 268 5.89 -56.58 1.16
N VAL A 269 5.78 -55.50 0.41
CA VAL A 269 6.39 -54.20 0.73
C VAL A 269 5.32 -53.15 0.87
N ASN A 270 5.47 -52.27 1.85
CA ASN A 270 4.52 -51.23 2.18
C ASN A 270 5.10 -49.84 1.86
N PHE A 271 4.32 -49.05 1.14
CA PHE A 271 4.66 -47.69 0.77
C PHE A 271 3.63 -46.72 1.35
N ILE A 272 4.10 -45.53 1.69
CA ILE A 272 3.24 -44.38 1.97
C ILE A 272 3.42 -43.36 0.85
N LEU A 273 2.32 -43.10 0.13
CA LEU A 273 2.28 -42.13 -0.97
C LEU A 273 1.41 -40.94 -0.56
N ASN A 274 1.84 -39.73 -0.91
CA ASN A 274 1.10 -38.47 -0.74
C ASN A 274 0.73 -37.92 -2.12
N LYS A 275 -0.47 -38.27 -2.58
CA LYS A 275 -1.01 -37.84 -3.87
C LYS A 275 -1.71 -36.50 -3.70
N GLY A 276 -0.91 -35.44 -3.69
CA GLY A 276 -1.46 -34.09 -3.58
C GLY A 276 -2.25 -33.86 -2.30
N GLY A 277 -1.78 -34.35 -1.15
CA GLY A 277 -2.44 -34.19 0.15
C GLY A 277 -3.28 -35.40 0.59
N ILE A 278 -3.54 -36.37 -0.30
CA ILE A 278 -4.19 -37.62 0.07
C ILE A 278 -3.11 -38.66 0.37
N ILE A 279 -3.05 -39.10 1.63
CA ILE A 279 -2.12 -40.14 2.08
C ILE A 279 -2.73 -41.50 1.78
N GLU A 280 -2.05 -42.29 0.95
CA GLU A 280 -2.43 -43.64 0.58
C GLU A 280 -1.35 -44.63 1.03
N ARG A 281 -1.79 -45.76 1.59
CA ARG A 281 -0.91 -46.89 1.89
C ARG A 281 -1.04 -47.92 0.80
N VAL A 282 0.03 -48.20 0.08
CA VAL A 282 0.06 -49.17 -1.01
C VAL A 282 0.93 -50.33 -0.59
N SER A 283 0.41 -51.56 -0.69
CA SER A 283 1.15 -52.78 -0.42
C SER A 283 1.31 -53.58 -1.70
N LEU A 284 2.56 -53.79 -2.14
CA LEU A 284 2.85 -54.66 -3.28
C LEU A 284 3.22 -56.04 -2.75
N LYS A 285 2.63 -57.08 -3.34
CA LYS A 285 2.87 -58.48 -2.99
C LYS A 285 3.63 -59.19 -4.10
N LEU A 286 4.47 -60.14 -3.73
CA LEU A 286 5.19 -60.96 -4.69
C LEU A 286 4.20 -61.89 -5.42
N GLU A 287 4.14 -61.79 -6.75
CA GLU A 287 3.30 -62.69 -7.56
C GLU A 287 3.88 -64.11 -7.56
N ASN A 288 3.33 -64.98 -6.71
CA ASN A 288 3.64 -66.40 -6.75
C ASN A 288 2.95 -67.10 -7.94
N LYS A 289 3.55 -66.99 -9.13
CA LYS A 289 3.11 -67.67 -10.36
C LYS A 289 3.12 -69.21 -10.31
N GLN A 290 3.49 -69.83 -9.17
CA GLN A 290 3.58 -71.28 -9.03
C GLN A 290 2.32 -71.98 -8.46
N LEU A 291 1.32 -71.27 -7.93
CA LEU A 291 0.16 -71.91 -7.28
C LEU A 291 -1.11 -72.04 -8.15
N GLU A 292 -1.23 -71.34 -9.28
CA GLU A 292 -2.45 -71.41 -10.10
C GLU A 292 -2.49 -72.59 -11.09
N LYS A 293 -1.36 -73.25 -11.38
CA LYS A 293 -1.34 -74.38 -12.33
C LYS A 293 -1.82 -75.70 -11.73
N THR A 294 -2.00 -75.80 -10.41
CA THR A 294 -2.36 -77.05 -9.73
C THR A 294 -3.86 -77.20 -9.51
N ASN A 295 -4.65 -76.11 -9.55
CA ASN A 295 -6.09 -76.14 -9.30
C ASN A 295 -6.98 -76.30 -10.55
N LYS A 296 -6.41 -76.44 -11.75
CA LYS A 296 -7.16 -76.76 -12.99
C LYS A 296 -7.10 -78.24 -13.40
N LYS A 297 -6.58 -79.12 -12.56
CA LYS A 297 -6.59 -80.57 -12.77
C LYS A 297 -7.07 -81.31 -11.52
N LYS A 298 -8.36 -81.18 -11.21
CA LYS A 298 -9.13 -82.19 -10.46
C LYS A 298 -10.56 -82.17 -10.96
#